data_AF-A0A9J7HLX5-F1
#
_entry.id   AF-A0A9J7HLX5-F1
#
_cell.length_a   1.000
_cell.length_b   1.000
_cell.length_c   1.000
_cell.angle_alpha   90.00
_cell.angle_beta   90.00
_cell.angle_gamma   90.00
#
_symmetry.space_group_name_H-M   'P 1'
#
loop_
_entity.id
_entity.type
_entity.pdbx_description
1 polymer ?
#
loop_
_entity_poly.entity_id
_entity_poly.type
_entity_poly.pdbx_seq_one_letter_code
_entity_poly.pdbx_strand_id
1 'polypeptide(L)'
;MAALHLLVVIILAAGSQAVSINCARNCTSIVRPVCGSDRETYNNQCLLEVAGCQLAEQSAGSPGDHPIVALGDGSCLGLCHEWYHCTDEYDPVCANNGLTYYNQCYMEAADCTLGLMNPFAPYILLAHTGSCTSQPGNYCLCAF
;
A
#
# COMPACT_ATOMS: atom_id res chain seq x y z
N MET A 1 -21.62 24.75 -58.34
CA MET A 1 -21.40 23.43 -58.97
C MET A 1 -19.93 23.09 -58.72
N ALA A 2 -19.54 22.66 -57.52
CA ALA A 2 -19.77 21.35 -56.92
C ALA A 2 -19.18 20.21 -57.77
N ALA A 3 -18.27 19.47 -57.12
CA ALA A 3 -17.68 18.18 -57.48
C ALA A 3 -16.63 18.16 -58.60
N LEU A 4 -15.39 17.81 -58.24
CA LEU A 4 -14.84 16.45 -58.47
C LEU A 4 -13.31 16.54 -58.67
N HIS A 5 -12.55 16.01 -57.72
CA HIS A 5 -11.23 15.34 -57.85
C HIS A 5 -10.64 15.27 -56.42
N LEU A 6 -11.24 14.45 -55.57
CA LEU A 6 -10.81 13.06 -55.31
C LEU A 6 -9.78 13.03 -54.17
N LEU A 7 -10.34 13.05 -52.96
CA LEU A 7 -9.93 12.27 -51.79
C LEU A 7 -8.51 11.68 -51.86
N VAL A 8 -7.53 12.45 -51.42
CA VAL A 8 -6.39 11.85 -50.71
C VAL A 8 -6.23 12.62 -49.41
N VAL A 9 -7.20 12.45 -48.51
CA VAL A 9 -6.93 12.64 -47.10
C VAL A 9 -5.98 11.49 -46.75
N ILE A 10 -4.67 11.71 -46.90
CA ILE A 10 -3.68 10.87 -46.24
C ILE A 10 -3.87 11.18 -44.76
N ILE A 11 -4.83 10.49 -44.14
CA ILE A 11 -4.81 10.29 -42.71
C ILE A 11 -3.51 9.53 -42.52
N LEU A 12 -2.43 10.26 -42.22
CA LEU A 12 -1.32 9.68 -41.48
C LEU A 12 -1.95 9.30 -40.15
N ALA A 13 -2.61 8.15 -40.13
CA ALA A 13 -2.78 7.38 -38.94
C ALA A 13 -1.34 7.08 -38.56
N ALA A 14 -0.75 7.98 -37.77
CA ALA A 14 0.28 7.62 -36.83
C ALA A 14 -0.39 6.58 -35.95
N GLY A 15 -0.39 5.34 -36.43
CA GLY A 15 -0.84 4.20 -35.67
C GLY A 15 0.07 4.19 -34.47
N SER A 16 -0.47 4.57 -33.32
CA SER A 16 0.12 4.19 -32.05
C SER A 16 0.20 2.68 -32.11
N GLN A 17 1.42 2.16 -32.29
CA GLN A 17 1.65 0.74 -32.07
C GLN A 17 1.41 0.53 -30.58
N ALA A 18 0.18 0.14 -30.23
CA ALA A 18 -0.14 -0.31 -28.90
C ALA A 18 0.76 -1.51 -28.65
N VAL A 19 1.81 -1.31 -27.85
CA VAL A 19 2.66 -2.39 -27.39
C VAL A 19 1.75 -3.25 -26.51
N SER A 20 1.28 -4.38 -27.05
CA SER A 20 0.61 -5.40 -26.24
C SER A 20 1.70 -6.04 -25.39
N ILE A 21 1.79 -5.63 -24.14
CA ILE A 21 2.46 -6.44 -23.13
C ILE A 21 1.59 -7.70 -22.95
N ASN A 22 2.22 -8.82 -22.59
CA ASN A 22 1.51 -10.06 -22.27
C ASN A 22 1.87 -10.43 -20.84
N CYS A 23 0.97 -10.12 -19.92
CA CYS A 23 1.13 -10.44 -18.50
C CYS A 23 0.70 -11.86 -18.11
N ALA A 24 0.30 -12.72 -19.07
CA ALA A 24 -0.10 -14.08 -18.78
C ALA A 24 1.10 -14.89 -18.27
N ARG A 25 1.14 -15.13 -16.95
CA ARG A 25 2.11 -16.01 -16.31
C ARG A 25 1.38 -17.11 -15.54
N ASN A 26 1.93 -18.31 -15.61
CA ASN A 26 1.39 -19.44 -14.87
C ASN A 26 1.98 -19.44 -13.46
N CYS A 27 1.22 -18.97 -12.47
CA CYS A 27 1.65 -18.93 -11.08
C CYS A 27 1.26 -20.21 -10.35
N THR A 28 2.18 -20.72 -9.52
CA THR A 28 1.88 -21.86 -8.65
C THR A 28 0.82 -21.48 -7.61
N SER A 29 0.04 -22.45 -7.14
CA SER A 29 -0.93 -22.26 -6.03
C SER A 29 -0.28 -22.27 -4.64
N ILE A 30 1.06 -22.24 -4.54
CA ILE A 30 1.77 -22.16 -3.26
C ILE A 30 1.50 -20.78 -2.64
N VAL A 31 0.98 -20.78 -1.42
CA VAL A 31 0.69 -19.57 -0.65
C VAL A 31 1.92 -19.20 0.18
N ARG A 32 2.58 -18.11 -0.21
CA ARG A 32 3.67 -17.43 0.49
C ARG A 32 3.42 -15.93 0.34
N PRO A 33 2.56 -15.34 1.18
CA PRO A 33 2.03 -14.01 0.95
C PRO A 33 3.14 -12.95 0.89
N VAL A 34 2.91 -11.89 0.13
CA VAL A 34 3.75 -10.69 0.07
C VAL A 34 2.86 -9.45 0.12
N CYS A 35 3.33 -8.39 0.79
CA CYS A 35 2.65 -7.10 0.78
C CYS A 35 3.17 -6.25 -0.39
N GLY A 36 2.30 -5.81 -1.29
CA GLY A 36 2.66 -4.92 -2.39
C GLY A 36 2.73 -3.44 -1.98
N SER A 37 3.45 -2.63 -2.76
CA SER A 37 3.55 -1.17 -2.57
C SER A 37 2.23 -0.43 -2.83
N ASP A 38 1.28 -1.11 -3.47
CA ASP A 38 -0.12 -0.74 -3.63
C ASP A 38 -0.98 -1.08 -2.40
N ARG A 39 -0.39 -1.67 -1.37
CA ARG A 39 -1.00 -2.07 -0.09
C ARG A 39 -1.92 -3.29 -0.19
N GLU A 40 -1.81 -4.03 -1.27
CA GLU A 40 -2.53 -5.28 -1.46
C GLU A 40 -1.69 -6.48 -1.02
N THR A 41 -2.34 -7.48 -0.42
CA THR A 41 -1.67 -8.74 -0.09
C THR A 41 -1.84 -9.72 -1.24
N TYR A 42 -0.73 -10.13 -1.83
CA TYR A 42 -0.69 -11.13 -2.89
C TYR A 42 -0.37 -12.50 -2.31
N ASN A 43 -1.07 -13.55 -2.74
CA ASN A 43 -0.83 -14.92 -2.20
C ASN A 43 0.61 -15.40 -2.43
N ASN A 44 1.30 -14.86 -3.45
CA ASN A 44 2.72 -15.05 -3.67
C ASN A 44 3.30 -13.98 -4.60
N GLN A 45 4.62 -13.92 -4.63
CA GLN A 45 5.42 -13.02 -5.46
C GLN A 45 5.04 -13.07 -6.96
N CYS A 46 4.70 -14.24 -7.51
CA CYS A 46 4.31 -14.36 -8.92
C CYS A 46 3.02 -13.58 -9.23
N LEU A 47 2.04 -13.65 -8.33
CA LEU A 47 0.77 -12.92 -8.52
C LEU A 47 0.97 -11.41 -8.38
N LEU A 48 1.86 -10.95 -7.51
CA LEU A 48 2.26 -9.54 -7.41
C LEU A 48 2.88 -9.06 -8.74
N GLU A 49 3.81 -9.83 -9.30
CA GLU A 49 4.44 -9.49 -10.59
C GLU A 49 3.44 -9.44 -11.75
N VAL A 50 2.44 -10.33 -11.76
CA VAL A 50 1.36 -10.31 -12.76
C VAL A 50 0.52 -9.05 -12.63
N ALA A 51 0.13 -8.67 -11.41
CA ALA A 51 -0.63 -7.44 -11.17
C ALA A 51 0.16 -6.19 -11.58
N GLY A 52 1.44 -6.11 -11.19
CA GLY A 52 2.32 -5.01 -11.60
C GLY A 52 2.45 -4.90 -13.12
N CYS A 53 2.54 -6.03 -13.82
CA CYS A 53 2.55 -6.07 -15.27
C CYS A 53 1.23 -5.55 -15.87
N GLN A 54 0.08 -6.00 -15.35
CA GLN A 54 -1.25 -5.60 -15.84
C GLN A 54 -1.54 -4.12 -15.64
N LEU A 55 -1.00 -3.51 -14.58
CA LEU A 55 -1.07 -2.06 -14.40
C LEU A 55 -0.25 -1.33 -15.47
N ALA A 56 0.94 -1.83 -15.79
CA ALA A 56 1.78 -1.26 -16.86
C ALA A 56 1.14 -1.37 -18.25
N GLU A 57 0.34 -2.41 -18.51
CA GLU A 57 -0.51 -2.52 -19.71
C GLU A 57 -1.53 -1.37 -19.81
N GLN A 58 -2.17 -1.03 -18.70
CA GLN A 58 -3.23 -0.02 -18.65
C GLN A 58 -2.69 1.41 -18.73
N SER A 59 -1.47 1.65 -18.27
CA SER A 59 -0.83 2.97 -18.28
C SER A 59 -0.13 3.32 -19.61
N ALA A 60 -0.38 2.55 -20.67
CA ALA A 60 0.03 2.84 -22.06
C ALA A 60 1.53 3.17 -22.23
N GLY A 61 2.41 2.57 -21.41
CA GLY A 61 3.85 2.75 -21.51
C GLY A 61 4.35 4.14 -21.13
N SER A 62 3.58 4.92 -20.36
CA SER A 62 4.07 6.16 -19.77
C SER A 62 5.16 5.81 -18.74
N PRO A 63 6.43 6.21 -18.93
CA PRO A 63 7.50 5.90 -17.99
C PRO A 63 7.28 6.74 -16.72
N GLY A 64 6.66 6.15 -15.70
CA GLY A 64 6.33 6.87 -14.48
C GLY A 64 5.35 6.21 -13.52
N ASP A 65 4.54 5.23 -13.96
CA ASP A 65 3.76 4.43 -13.02
C ASP A 65 4.69 3.39 -12.38
N HIS A 66 5.02 3.65 -11.11
CA HIS A 66 5.89 2.79 -10.32
C HIS A 66 5.35 1.35 -10.32
N PRO A 67 6.16 0.34 -10.68
CA PRO A 67 5.72 -1.04 -10.62
C PRO A 67 5.29 -1.38 -9.18
N ILE A 68 4.25 -2.21 -9.04
CA ILE A 68 3.95 -2.81 -7.73
C ILE A 68 5.17 -3.63 -7.33
N VAL A 69 5.82 -3.22 -6.25
CA VAL A 69 6.96 -3.94 -5.67
C VAL A 69 6.55 -4.54 -4.34
N ALA A 70 7.17 -5.66 -3.97
CA ALA A 70 6.99 -6.21 -2.64
C ALA A 70 7.63 -5.27 -1.61
N LEU A 71 6.84 -4.82 -0.63
CA LEU A 71 7.32 -4.13 0.57
C LEU A 71 7.95 -5.11 1.57
N GLY A 72 7.49 -6.37 1.57
CA GLY A 72 8.10 -7.45 2.32
C GLY A 72 7.24 -8.71 2.34
N ASP A 73 7.74 -9.72 3.04
CA ASP A 73 7.09 -11.03 3.18
C ASP A 73 5.91 -10.96 4.15
N GLY A 74 4.90 -11.80 3.91
CA GLY A 74 3.67 -11.85 4.70
C GLY A 74 2.57 -10.95 4.14
N SER A 75 1.49 -10.82 4.91
CA SER A 75 0.37 -9.94 4.56
C SER A 75 0.67 -8.49 4.96
N CYS A 76 0.01 -7.54 4.33
CA CYS A 76 0.11 -6.12 4.74
C CYS A 76 -0.36 -5.88 6.18
N LEU A 77 -1.25 -6.72 6.71
CA LEU A 77 -1.67 -6.65 8.12
C LEU A 77 -0.58 -7.09 9.10
N GLY A 78 0.26 -8.05 8.70
CA GLY A 78 1.32 -8.60 9.55
C GLY A 78 2.69 -7.97 9.34
N LEU A 79 2.89 -7.25 8.24
CA LEU A 79 4.20 -6.75 7.80
C LEU A 79 4.95 -5.98 8.90
N CYS A 80 4.26 -5.07 9.58
CA CYS A 80 4.87 -4.24 10.61
C CYS A 80 5.17 -5.02 11.90
N HIS A 81 4.37 -6.04 12.23
CA HIS A 81 4.66 -6.87 13.40
C HIS A 81 5.94 -7.69 13.19
N GLU A 82 6.12 -8.24 11.98
CA GLU A 82 7.34 -8.94 11.58
C GLU A 82 8.56 -7.99 11.57
N TRP A 83 8.40 -6.76 11.09
CA TRP A 83 9.49 -5.78 10.99
C TRP A 83 10.01 -5.32 12.34
N TYR A 84 9.10 -5.01 13.28
CA TYR A 84 9.47 -4.40 14.55
C TYR A 84 10.03 -5.39 15.58
N HIS A 85 9.77 -6.70 15.43
CA HIS A 85 10.24 -7.74 16.35
C HIS A 85 10.04 -7.37 17.84
N CYS A 86 8.84 -6.93 18.19
CA CYS A 86 8.55 -6.45 19.54
C CYS A 86 8.77 -7.53 20.60
N THR A 87 9.30 -7.13 21.75
CA THR A 87 9.38 -7.99 22.93
C THR A 87 8.03 -7.96 23.68
N ASP A 88 7.76 -9.03 24.43
CA ASP A 88 6.57 -9.13 25.30
C ASP A 88 6.81 -8.54 26.70
N GLU A 89 7.77 -7.62 26.83
CA GLU A 89 7.94 -6.82 28.04
C GLU A 89 6.79 -5.82 28.16
N TYR A 90 6.10 -5.85 29.30
CA TYR A 90 4.99 -4.97 29.58
C TYR A 90 5.50 -3.63 30.13
N ASP A 91 5.46 -2.60 29.28
CA ASP A 91 5.81 -1.21 29.60
C ASP A 91 4.84 -0.26 28.90
N PRO A 92 3.59 -0.14 29.40
CA PRO A 92 2.49 0.39 28.63
C PRO A 92 2.65 1.87 28.29
N VAL A 93 2.11 2.26 27.14
CA VAL A 93 2.07 3.66 26.70
C VAL A 93 0.66 4.05 26.27
N CYS A 94 0.30 5.31 26.47
CA CYS A 94 -0.94 5.89 26.00
C CYS A 94 -0.67 6.72 24.75
N ALA A 95 -1.42 6.47 23.68
CA ALA A 95 -1.28 7.22 22.43
C ALA A 95 -2.33 8.34 22.31
N ASN A 96 -2.12 9.22 21.34
CA ASN A 96 -3.00 10.33 20.98
C ASN A 96 -4.41 9.89 20.50
N ASN A 97 -4.58 8.61 20.15
CA ASN A 97 -5.87 8.02 19.81
C ASN A 97 -6.64 7.49 21.05
N GLY A 98 -6.11 7.69 22.25
CA GLY A 98 -6.72 7.25 23.51
C GLY A 98 -6.61 5.75 23.80
N LEU A 99 -5.84 5.01 23.00
CA LEU A 99 -5.58 3.60 23.23
C LEU A 99 -4.29 3.39 24.03
N THR A 100 -4.34 2.42 24.93
CA THR A 100 -3.14 1.91 25.62
C THR A 100 -2.52 0.82 24.78
N TYR A 101 -1.24 0.97 24.47
CA TYR A 101 -0.43 -0.07 23.83
C TYR A 101 0.42 -0.78 24.86
N TYR A 102 0.67 -2.08 24.63
CA TYR A 102 1.36 -2.97 25.55
C TYR A 102 2.79 -2.48 25.88
N ASN A 103 3.47 -1.96 24.85
CA ASN A 103 4.68 -1.16 24.97
C ASN A 103 4.81 -0.23 23.75
N GLN A 104 5.84 0.62 23.76
CA GLN A 104 6.08 1.57 22.66
C GLN A 104 6.29 0.88 21.31
N CYS A 105 6.96 -0.28 21.27
CA CYS A 105 7.15 -1.03 20.03
C CYS A 105 5.80 -1.46 19.42
N TYR A 106 4.89 -2.00 20.24
CA TYR A 106 3.55 -2.36 19.80
C TYR A 106 2.73 -1.14 19.32
N MET A 107 2.97 0.05 19.86
CA MET A 107 2.36 1.30 19.36
C MET A 107 2.88 1.66 17.96
N GLU A 108 4.20 1.63 17.76
CA GLU A 108 4.84 1.96 16.48
C GLU A 108 4.49 0.94 15.38
N ALA A 109 4.41 -0.35 15.73
CA ALA A 109 3.94 -1.39 14.82
C ALA A 109 2.47 -1.18 14.41
N ALA A 110 1.62 -0.71 15.32
CA ALA A 110 0.23 -0.37 15.02
C ALA A 110 0.12 0.87 14.12
N ASP A 111 0.92 1.91 14.36
CA ASP A 111 1.00 3.09 13.49
C ASP A 111 1.40 2.71 12.06
N CYS A 112 2.46 1.91 11.94
CA CYS A 112 2.92 1.37 10.67
C CYS A 112 1.81 0.58 9.94
N THR A 113 1.13 -0.32 10.66
CA THR A 113 0.06 -1.15 10.09
C THR A 113 -1.09 -0.28 9.59
N LEU A 114 -1.46 0.73 10.38
CA LEU A 114 -2.50 1.68 10.03
C LEU A 114 -2.13 2.49 8.78
N GLY A 115 -0.89 2.96 8.68
CA GLY A 115 -0.38 3.70 7.52
C GLY A 115 -0.31 2.88 6.22
N LEU A 116 -0.04 1.57 6.34
CA LEU A 116 -0.13 0.64 5.20
C LEU A 116 -1.59 0.48 4.75
N MET A 117 -2.50 0.22 5.69
CA MET A 117 -3.91 -0.03 5.38
C MET A 117 -4.68 1.20 4.90
N ASN A 118 -4.32 2.39 5.39
CA ASN A 118 -4.99 3.64 5.04
C ASN A 118 -3.97 4.80 4.99
N PRO A 119 -3.62 5.33 3.79
CA PRO A 119 -2.63 6.41 3.65
C PRO A 119 -3.03 7.70 4.36
N PHE A 120 -4.33 7.89 4.59
CA PHE A 120 -4.90 9.09 5.17
C PHE A 120 -5.23 8.92 6.64
N ALA A 121 -4.90 7.77 7.24
CA ALA A 121 -5.08 7.59 8.66
C ALA A 121 -4.16 8.54 9.45
N PRO A 122 -4.65 9.10 10.57
CA PRO A 122 -3.82 9.92 11.43
C PRO A 122 -2.74 9.07 12.09
N TYR A 123 -1.55 9.65 12.26
CA TYR A 123 -0.45 9.00 12.98
C TYR A 123 -0.83 8.73 14.44
N ILE A 124 -0.43 7.55 14.91
CA ILE A 124 -0.48 7.14 16.32
C ILE A 124 0.81 7.63 16.97
N LEU A 125 0.68 8.70 17.75
CA LEU A 125 1.80 9.34 18.44
C LEU A 125 1.70 9.06 19.93
N LEU A 126 2.86 8.92 20.59
CA LEU A 126 2.93 8.83 22.04
C LEU A 126 2.29 10.08 22.66
N ALA A 127 1.26 9.89 23.48
CA ALA A 127 0.70 10.96 24.30
C ALA A 127 1.45 11.05 25.63
N HIS A 128 1.57 9.93 26.34
CA HIS A 128 2.36 9.82 27.57
C HIS A 128 2.72 8.35 27.87
N THR A 129 3.71 8.14 28.75
CA THR A 129 4.04 6.81 29.29
C THR A 129 2.99 6.35 30.30
N GLY A 130 2.84 5.03 30.46
CA GLY A 130 1.77 4.43 31.25
C GLY A 130 0.47 4.26 30.47
N SER A 131 -0.49 3.54 31.06
CA SER A 131 -1.79 3.28 30.44
C SER A 131 -2.67 4.53 30.38
N CYS A 132 -3.54 4.60 29.38
CA CYS A 132 -4.60 5.60 29.32
C CYS A 132 -5.57 5.40 30.48
N THR A 133 -5.88 6.47 31.19
CA THR A 133 -6.94 6.48 32.21
C THR A 133 -8.19 7.15 31.65
N SER A 134 -9.37 6.57 31.86
CA SER A 134 -10.63 7.24 31.54
C SER A 134 -10.80 8.46 32.45
N GLN A 135 -10.40 9.65 31.99
CA GLN A 135 -10.76 10.88 32.67
C GLN A 135 -12.16 11.31 32.19
N PRO A 136 -13.10 11.62 33.10
CA PRO A 136 -14.36 12.22 32.71
C PRO A 136 -14.07 13.63 32.17
N GLY A 137 -14.22 13.79 30.85
CA GLY A 137 -14.19 15.09 30.18
C GLY A 137 -12.91 15.45 29.40
N ASN A 138 -11.87 14.62 29.40
CA ASN A 138 -10.65 14.87 28.61
C ASN A 138 -10.21 13.61 27.88
N TYR A 139 -10.63 13.50 26.62
CA TYR A 139 -9.92 12.68 25.64
C TYR A 139 -8.61 13.41 25.33
N CYS A 140 -7.50 12.87 25.83
CA CYS A 140 -6.14 13.16 25.39
C CYS A 140 -5.78 14.65 25.28
N LEU A 141 -5.60 15.34 26.41
CA LEU A 141 -4.76 16.53 26.42
C LEU A 141 -3.33 16.09 26.74
N CYS A 142 -2.43 16.25 25.78
CA CYS A 142 -1.00 16.31 26.04
C CYS A 142 -0.79 17.42 27.08
N ALA A 143 -0.48 17.08 28.32
CA ALA A 143 -0.06 18.06 29.31
C ALA A 143 1.33 18.55 28.88
N PHE A 144 1.40 19.82 28.44
CA PHE A 144 2.64 20.54 28.17
C PHE A 144 3.40 20.87 29.45
#